data_AF-A0A3D9HUR0-F1
#
_entry.id   AF-A0A3D9HUR0-F1
#
_cell.length_a   1.000
_cell.length_b   1.000
_cell.length_c   1.000
_cell.angle_alpha   90.00
_cell.angle_beta   90.00
_cell.angle_gamma   90.00
#
_symmetry.space_group_name_H-M   'P 1'
#
loop_
_entity.id
_entity.type
_entity.pdbx_description
1 polymer ?
#
loop_
_entity_poly.entity_id
_entity_poly.type
_entity_poly.pdbx_seq_one_letter_code
_entity_poly.pdbx_strand_id
1 'polypeptide(L)'
;MEKVGTVFRGHPELEPTGKLSLLGEECCSAERMRAYVSRRNPNAPDVAELYLKWGNRYGIRGDVAYCQVVYETRGWTKPISGPYWWPITLAQWMEEATIEAHMQILYSLASDLPLPETLVKAKIQTALIERSGWQGSVHCWEDLNGKWAGPGYHRYGQDIVSLWRSMTEWKGEGEVDMNRSSGEEQDRGQFDTARGRNRGPKGSAYGVEQMKWLQEQQLLPFPAPQPDRNVTWAELAALLRSWDNRSSIAALEEKKISS
;
A
#
# COMPACT_ATOMS: atom_id res chain seq x y z
N MET A 1 -7.09 39.12 22.01
CA MET A 1 -6.19 37.96 21.80
C MET A 1 -5.79 37.96 20.35
N GLU A 2 -4.59 38.45 20.06
CA GLU A 2 -4.02 38.41 18.71
C GLU A 2 -3.83 36.96 18.27
N LYS A 3 -4.31 36.64 17.06
CA LYS A 3 -4.02 35.36 16.42
C LYS A 3 -2.53 35.34 16.13
N VAL A 4 -1.77 34.63 16.96
CA VAL A 4 -0.37 34.28 16.65
C VAL A 4 -0.39 33.51 15.35
N GLY A 5 0.08 34.14 14.27
CA GLY A 5 0.19 33.52 12.96
C GLY A 5 1.20 32.38 13.06
N THR A 6 0.72 31.14 13.04
CA THR A 6 1.58 29.97 12.93
C THR A 6 2.29 30.02 11.58
N VAL A 7 3.63 29.97 11.61
CA VAL A 7 4.51 29.97 10.43
C VAL A 7 4.32 28.72 9.56
N PHE A 8 3.74 27.66 10.13
CA PHE A 8 3.46 26.41 9.42
C PHE A 8 2.12 26.48 8.68
N ARG A 9 2.05 25.84 7.49
CA ARG A 9 0.78 25.63 6.79
C ARG A 9 -0.18 24.91 7.72
N GLY A 10 -1.41 25.41 7.81
CA GLY A 10 -2.47 24.69 8.50
C GLY A 10 -2.81 23.42 7.73
N HIS A 11 -2.80 22.29 8.43
CA HIS A 11 -3.22 21.00 7.91
C HIS A 11 -4.52 20.60 8.60
N PRO A 12 -5.69 21.14 8.17
CA PRO A 12 -6.97 20.84 8.80
C PRO A 12 -7.34 19.36 8.73
N GLU A 13 -6.71 18.61 7.83
CA GLU A 13 -6.89 17.18 7.63
C GLU A 13 -6.11 16.29 8.62
N LEU A 14 -5.22 16.88 9.42
CA LEU A 14 -4.40 16.18 10.41
C LEU A 14 -4.89 16.48 11.82
N GLU A 15 -5.03 15.44 12.62
CA GLU A 15 -5.21 15.59 14.07
C GLU A 15 -3.97 16.23 14.71
N PRO A 16 -4.06 16.77 15.94
CA PRO A 16 -2.90 17.31 16.68
C PRO A 16 -1.72 16.32 16.81
N THR A 17 -1.99 15.02 16.66
CA THR A 17 -0.99 13.95 16.67
C THR A 17 -0.25 13.77 15.34
N GLY A 18 -0.65 14.47 14.28
CA GLY A 18 -0.11 14.35 12.92
C GLY A 18 -0.66 13.17 12.11
N LYS A 19 -1.60 12.41 12.69
CA LYS A 19 -2.35 11.34 12.00
C LYS A 19 -3.43 11.90 11.10
N LEU A 20 -3.81 11.14 10.07
CA LEU A 20 -4.82 11.57 9.12
C LEU A 20 -6.23 11.27 9.65
N SER A 21 -7.05 12.30 9.84
CA SER A 21 -8.44 12.13 10.29
C SER A 21 -9.23 11.27 9.30
N LEU A 22 -10.03 10.34 9.83
CA LEU A 22 -10.88 9.45 9.04
C LEU A 22 -12.10 10.19 8.49
N LEU A 23 -12.69 11.04 9.33
CA LEU A 23 -13.75 11.97 8.99
C LEU A 23 -13.16 13.26 8.39
N GLY A 24 -13.93 13.91 7.52
CA GLY A 24 -13.57 15.21 6.95
C GLY A 24 -13.84 15.31 5.45
N GLU A 25 -13.44 16.44 4.88
CA GLU A 25 -13.59 16.72 3.45
C GLU A 25 -12.51 16.00 2.62
N GLU A 26 -12.90 15.57 1.42
CA GLU A 26 -11.98 15.10 0.40
C GLU A 26 -11.01 16.20 -0.07
N CYS A 27 -9.78 15.84 -0.41
CA CYS A 27 -8.77 16.77 -0.93
C CYS A 27 -8.33 16.44 -2.36
N CYS A 28 -8.92 15.39 -2.97
CA CYS A 28 -8.53 14.87 -4.27
C CYS A 28 -9.75 14.73 -5.18
N SER A 29 -9.65 15.18 -6.43
CA SER A 29 -10.72 15.02 -7.42
C SER A 29 -10.77 13.59 -7.97
N ALA A 30 -11.94 13.16 -8.43
CA ALA A 30 -12.12 11.85 -9.05
C ALA A 30 -11.21 11.66 -10.29
N GLU A 31 -11.01 12.72 -11.08
CA GLU A 31 -10.07 12.71 -12.21
C GLU A 31 -8.64 12.37 -11.77
N ARG A 32 -8.15 13.02 -10.70
CA ARG A 32 -6.82 12.74 -10.16
C ARG A 32 -6.72 11.32 -9.62
N MET A 33 -7.74 10.85 -8.91
CA MET A 33 -7.81 9.48 -8.39
C MET A 33 -7.73 8.44 -9.50
N ARG A 34 -8.54 8.60 -10.56
CA ARG A 34 -8.51 7.76 -11.77
C ARG A 34 -7.13 7.77 -12.41
N ALA A 35 -6.63 8.95 -12.77
CA ALA A 35 -5.37 9.10 -13.49
C ALA A 35 -4.19 8.51 -12.70
N TYR A 36 -4.17 8.69 -11.38
CA TYR A 36 -3.12 8.13 -10.53
C TYR A 36 -3.10 6.60 -10.55
N VAL A 37 -4.27 5.95 -10.52
CA VAL A 37 -4.41 4.48 -10.53
C VAL A 37 -4.17 3.90 -11.93
N SER A 38 -4.60 4.59 -12.99
CA SER A 38 -4.42 4.14 -14.38
C SER A 38 -2.95 3.89 -14.74
N ARG A 39 -2.00 4.57 -14.09
CA ARG A 39 -0.56 4.30 -14.27
C ARG A 39 -0.13 2.89 -13.84
N ARG A 40 -0.89 2.24 -12.95
CA ARG A 40 -0.61 0.87 -12.50
C ARG A 40 -1.54 -0.15 -13.15
N ASN A 41 -2.79 0.24 -13.36
CA ASN A 41 -3.78 -0.59 -14.04
C ASN A 41 -4.68 0.29 -14.91
N PRO A 42 -4.42 0.38 -16.23
CA PRO A 42 -5.28 1.13 -17.15
C PRO A 42 -6.70 0.59 -17.27
N ASN A 43 -6.93 -0.67 -16.87
CA ASN A 43 -8.25 -1.30 -16.84
C ASN A 43 -8.92 -1.20 -15.46
N ALA A 44 -8.40 -0.36 -14.55
CA ALA A 44 -9.05 -0.11 -13.27
C ALA A 44 -10.47 0.46 -13.50
N PRO A 45 -11.47 0.03 -12.72
CA PRO A 45 -12.84 0.48 -12.89
C PRO A 45 -13.00 1.94 -12.48
N ASP A 46 -13.93 2.62 -13.14
CA ASP A 46 -14.26 4.01 -12.85
C ASP A 46 -15.29 4.09 -11.71
N VAL A 47 -14.78 4.02 -10.47
CA VAL A 47 -15.59 4.13 -9.25
C VAL A 47 -15.21 5.34 -8.38
N ALA A 48 -14.27 6.18 -8.83
CA ALA A 48 -13.75 7.28 -8.03
C ALA A 48 -14.84 8.28 -7.62
N GLU A 49 -15.77 8.61 -8.52
CA GLU A 49 -16.90 9.51 -8.23
C GLU A 49 -17.88 8.92 -7.22
N LEU A 50 -18.09 7.60 -7.24
CA LEU A 50 -18.94 6.93 -6.26
C LEU A 50 -18.33 7.03 -4.85
N TYR A 51 -17.01 6.89 -4.74
CA TYR A 51 -16.30 7.05 -3.47
C TYR A 51 -16.42 8.47 -2.93
N LEU A 52 -16.32 9.51 -3.77
CA LEU A 52 -16.53 10.90 -3.34
C LEU A 52 -17.98 11.16 -2.93
N LYS A 53 -18.94 10.71 -3.76
CA LYS A 53 -20.38 10.85 -3.49
C LYS A 53 -20.77 10.28 -2.13
N TRP A 54 -20.41 9.04 -1.86
CA TRP A 54 -20.76 8.37 -0.61
C TRP A 54 -19.90 8.85 0.56
N GLY A 55 -18.62 9.15 0.34
CA GLY A 55 -17.76 9.79 1.33
C GLY A 55 -18.40 11.06 1.89
N ASN A 56 -18.81 11.97 1.00
CA ASN A 56 -19.50 13.21 1.37
C ASN A 56 -20.77 12.95 2.19
N ARG A 57 -21.60 11.97 1.78
CA ARG A 57 -22.83 11.63 2.50
C ARG A 57 -22.59 11.21 3.95
N TYR A 58 -21.50 10.49 4.23
CA TYR A 58 -21.18 10.00 5.58
C TYR A 58 -20.15 10.87 6.31
N GLY A 59 -19.67 11.95 5.70
CA GLY A 59 -18.56 12.75 6.25
C GLY A 59 -17.24 11.98 6.32
N ILE A 60 -17.07 10.96 5.48
CA ILE A 60 -15.87 10.12 5.37
C ILE A 60 -15.03 10.64 4.21
N ARG A 61 -13.71 10.64 4.38
CA ARG A 61 -12.78 11.05 3.31
C ARG A 61 -12.76 10.03 2.18
N GLY A 62 -13.64 10.25 1.19
CA GLY A 62 -13.88 9.33 0.08
C GLY A 62 -12.65 9.10 -0.79
N ASP A 63 -11.78 10.11 -0.92
CA ASP A 63 -10.49 10.02 -1.61
C ASP A 63 -9.50 9.07 -0.92
N VAL A 64 -9.48 9.05 0.41
CA VAL A 64 -8.64 8.11 1.17
C VAL A 64 -9.28 6.71 1.22
N ALA A 65 -10.60 6.61 1.32
CA ALA A 65 -11.33 5.33 1.22
C ALA A 65 -11.11 4.64 -0.13
N TYR A 66 -11.02 5.43 -1.21
CA TYR A 66 -10.61 4.92 -2.52
C TYR A 66 -9.17 4.40 -2.51
N CYS A 67 -8.24 5.11 -1.84
CA CYS A 67 -6.88 4.59 -1.67
C CYS A 67 -6.85 3.27 -0.90
N GLN A 68 -7.71 3.11 0.11
CA GLN A 68 -7.86 1.85 0.83
C GLN A 68 -8.26 0.71 -0.13
N VAL A 69 -9.26 0.90 -0.99
CA VAL A 69 -9.67 -0.16 -1.94
C VAL A 69 -8.60 -0.43 -3.00
N VAL A 70 -7.90 0.61 -3.48
CA VAL A 70 -6.75 0.45 -4.39
C VAL A 70 -5.67 -0.41 -3.74
N TYR A 71 -5.38 -0.18 -2.46
CA TYR A 71 -4.39 -0.95 -1.71
C TYR A 71 -4.85 -2.41 -1.53
N GLU A 72 -6.08 -2.63 -1.06
CA GLU A 72 -6.68 -3.95 -0.81
C GLU A 72 -6.69 -4.84 -2.06
N THR A 73 -7.11 -4.26 -3.17
CA THR A 73 -7.27 -4.95 -4.46
C THR A 73 -5.98 -5.02 -5.26
N ARG A 74 -4.90 -4.38 -4.79
CA ARG A 74 -3.65 -4.16 -5.55
C ARG A 74 -3.93 -3.52 -6.91
N GLY A 75 -4.74 -2.46 -6.92
CA GLY A 75 -5.19 -1.76 -8.12
C GLY A 75 -6.11 -2.64 -8.98
N TRP A 76 -7.10 -3.29 -8.38
CA TRP A 76 -8.06 -4.18 -9.05
C TRP A 76 -7.45 -5.41 -9.75
N THR A 77 -6.39 -5.99 -9.17
CA THR A 77 -5.74 -7.21 -9.70
C THR A 77 -5.91 -8.44 -8.79
N LYS A 78 -6.25 -8.25 -7.52
CA LYS A 78 -6.42 -9.32 -6.53
C LYS A 78 -7.87 -9.82 -6.51
N PRO A 79 -8.19 -11.07 -6.92
CA PRO A 79 -9.57 -11.54 -7.11
C PRO A 79 -10.50 -11.42 -5.90
N ILE A 80 -9.97 -11.69 -4.70
CA ILE A 80 -10.67 -11.55 -3.42
C ILE A 80 -9.78 -10.74 -2.49
N SER A 81 -10.35 -9.74 -1.83
CA SER A 81 -9.65 -8.80 -0.95
C SER A 81 -10.56 -8.39 0.22
N GLY A 82 -10.17 -7.35 0.96
CA GLY A 82 -10.85 -6.95 2.18
C GLY A 82 -10.38 -7.76 3.39
N PRO A 83 -10.90 -7.41 4.58
CA PRO A 83 -10.51 -8.03 5.83
C PRO A 83 -11.12 -9.43 5.95
N TYR A 84 -10.54 -10.28 6.82
CA TYR A 84 -11.02 -11.67 6.98
C TYR A 84 -12.50 -11.77 7.38
N TRP A 85 -13.03 -10.72 8.02
CA TRP A 85 -14.41 -10.61 8.49
C TRP A 85 -15.35 -9.99 7.45
N TRP A 86 -14.83 -9.51 6.32
CA TRP A 86 -15.60 -9.01 5.19
C TRP A 86 -14.84 -9.26 3.87
N PRO A 87 -14.75 -10.52 3.41
CA PRO A 87 -14.12 -10.86 2.15
C PRO A 87 -14.99 -10.41 0.97
N ILE A 88 -14.39 -9.74 0.00
CA ILE A 88 -15.09 -9.14 -1.15
C ILE A 88 -14.35 -9.48 -2.44
N THR A 89 -15.11 -9.82 -3.48
CA THR A 89 -14.58 -10.07 -4.84
C THR A 89 -14.30 -8.76 -5.59
N LEU A 90 -13.44 -8.80 -6.61
CA LEU A 90 -13.20 -7.62 -7.46
C LEU A 90 -14.49 -7.04 -8.08
N ALA A 91 -15.41 -7.90 -8.53
CA ALA A 91 -16.67 -7.47 -9.12
C ALA A 91 -17.54 -6.73 -8.10
N GLN A 92 -17.61 -7.23 -6.87
CA GLN A 92 -18.37 -6.58 -5.80
C GLN A 92 -17.78 -5.23 -5.42
N TRP A 93 -16.45 -5.04 -5.45
CA TRP A 93 -15.83 -3.73 -5.25
C TRP A 93 -16.22 -2.68 -6.31
N MET A 94 -16.80 -3.10 -7.44
CA MET A 94 -17.31 -2.21 -8.49
C MET A 94 -18.79 -1.85 -8.28
N GLU A 95 -19.49 -2.53 -7.37
CA GLU A 95 -20.90 -2.31 -7.11
C GLU A 95 -21.10 -1.12 -6.17
N GLU A 96 -21.98 -0.18 -6.54
CA GLU A 96 -22.29 1.00 -5.73
C GLU A 96 -22.75 0.63 -4.32
N ALA A 97 -23.54 -0.44 -4.17
CA ALA A 97 -24.00 -0.93 -2.87
C ALA A 97 -22.85 -1.36 -1.95
N THR A 98 -21.78 -1.93 -2.51
CA THR A 98 -20.58 -2.32 -1.75
C THR A 98 -19.76 -1.08 -1.34
N ILE A 99 -19.70 -0.07 -2.21
CA ILE A 99 -19.04 1.21 -1.91
C ILE A 99 -19.78 1.95 -0.80
N GLU A 100 -21.12 2.00 -0.86
CA GLU A 100 -21.94 2.56 0.23
C GLU A 100 -21.71 1.77 1.53
N ALA A 101 -21.74 0.43 1.48
CA ALA A 101 -21.46 -0.42 2.65
C ALA A 101 -20.06 -0.18 3.23
N HIS A 102 -19.04 0.01 2.39
CA HIS A 102 -17.69 0.36 2.82
C HIS A 102 -17.70 1.67 3.62
N MET A 103 -18.39 2.71 3.14
CA MET A 103 -18.52 3.97 3.87
C MET A 103 -19.27 3.82 5.20
N GLN A 104 -20.34 3.01 5.24
CA GLN A 104 -21.08 2.74 6.47
C GLN A 104 -20.20 2.03 7.52
N ILE A 105 -19.35 1.10 7.09
CA ILE A 105 -18.40 0.40 7.96
C ILE A 105 -17.38 1.38 8.52
N LEU A 106 -16.78 2.24 7.69
CA LEU A 106 -15.84 3.27 8.14
C LEU A 106 -16.50 4.28 9.09
N TYR A 107 -17.73 4.71 8.79
CA TYR A 107 -18.51 5.59 9.65
C TYR A 107 -18.77 4.94 11.02
N SER A 108 -19.19 3.67 11.05
CA SER A 108 -19.44 2.95 12.31
C SER A 108 -18.18 2.78 13.15
N LEU A 109 -17.02 2.64 12.50
CA LEU A 109 -15.72 2.59 13.19
C LEU A 109 -15.31 3.95 13.77
N ALA A 110 -15.68 5.05 13.11
CA ALA A 110 -15.26 6.41 13.50
C ALA A 110 -16.26 7.16 14.39
N SER A 111 -17.52 6.74 14.41
CA SER A 111 -18.62 7.43 15.07
C SER A 111 -19.46 6.47 15.90
N ASP A 112 -19.90 6.94 17.07
CA ASP A 112 -20.90 6.27 17.91
C ASP A 112 -22.33 6.67 17.55
N LEU A 113 -22.50 7.60 16.60
CA LEU A 113 -23.81 8.04 16.14
C LEU A 113 -24.46 6.96 15.26
N PRO A 114 -25.80 6.87 15.25
CA PRO A 114 -26.48 5.98 14.33
C PRO A 114 -26.15 6.33 12.89
N LEU A 115 -26.16 5.31 12.03
CA LEU A 115 -26.03 5.52 10.59
C LEU A 115 -27.15 6.45 10.10
N PRO A 116 -26.85 7.43 9.23
CA PRO A 116 -27.86 8.18 8.51
C PRO A 116 -28.83 7.24 7.80
N GLU A 117 -30.06 7.68 7.52
CA GLU A 117 -31.06 6.82 6.88
C GLU A 117 -30.59 6.37 5.47
N THR A 118 -30.56 5.04 5.22
CA THR A 118 -29.89 4.44 4.05
C THR A 118 -30.76 3.45 3.27
N LEU A 119 -30.40 3.28 1.99
CA LEU A 119 -31.02 2.37 1.02
C LEU A 119 -30.59 0.91 1.20
N VAL A 120 -29.33 0.67 1.59
CA VAL A 120 -28.77 -0.66 1.83
C VAL A 120 -28.02 -0.63 3.15
N LYS A 121 -28.20 -1.63 4.02
CA LYS A 121 -27.57 -1.65 5.34
C LYS A 121 -26.46 -2.70 5.37
N ALA A 122 -25.23 -2.31 5.70
CA ALA A 122 -24.14 -3.20 6.10
C ALA A 122 -24.41 -3.83 7.50
N LYS A 123 -25.64 -4.33 7.75
CA LYS A 123 -26.12 -4.72 9.10
C LYS A 123 -25.20 -5.72 9.79
N ILE A 124 -24.70 -6.69 9.03
CA ILE A 124 -23.86 -7.77 9.58
C ILE A 124 -22.52 -7.20 10.03
N GLN A 125 -21.92 -6.31 9.23
CA GLN A 125 -20.62 -5.70 9.52
C GLN A 125 -20.73 -4.68 10.65
N THR A 126 -21.79 -3.87 10.68
CA THR A 126 -22.02 -2.93 11.79
C THR A 126 -22.22 -3.67 13.12
N ALA A 127 -23.02 -4.74 13.14
CA ALA A 127 -23.18 -5.57 14.34
C ALA A 127 -21.88 -6.25 14.78
N LEU A 128 -21.01 -6.62 13.82
CA LEU A 128 -19.66 -7.11 14.11
C LEU A 128 -18.79 -6.02 14.74
N ILE A 129 -18.86 -4.78 14.25
CA ILE A 129 -18.08 -3.67 14.81
C ILE A 129 -18.51 -3.38 16.25
N GLU A 130 -19.81 -3.35 16.49
CA GLU A 130 -20.41 -3.18 17.81
C GLU A 130 -19.93 -4.27 18.79
N ARG A 131 -20.09 -5.56 18.44
CA ARG A 131 -19.68 -6.66 19.33
C ARG A 131 -18.17 -6.72 19.59
N SER A 132 -17.35 -6.23 18.66
CA SER A 132 -15.89 -6.15 18.81
C SER A 132 -15.44 -4.97 19.67
N GLY A 133 -16.35 -4.05 20.04
CA GLY A 133 -16.02 -2.84 20.77
C GLY A 133 -15.20 -1.84 19.94
N TRP A 134 -15.30 -1.91 18.61
CA TRP A 134 -14.56 -1.02 17.71
C TRP A 134 -15.35 0.21 17.28
N GLN A 135 -16.65 0.25 17.60
CA GLN A 135 -17.49 1.39 17.32
C GLN A 135 -16.89 2.67 17.94
N GLY A 136 -16.88 3.75 17.15
CA GLY A 136 -16.33 5.06 17.56
C GLY A 136 -14.86 5.07 17.95
N SER A 137 -14.11 3.98 17.76
CA SER A 137 -12.74 3.85 18.24
C SER A 137 -11.66 4.22 17.20
N VAL A 138 -12.06 4.54 15.97
CA VAL A 138 -11.16 4.79 14.82
C VAL A 138 -11.32 6.23 14.34
N HIS A 139 -10.59 7.15 14.95
CA HIS A 139 -10.67 8.57 14.57
C HIS A 139 -9.74 8.91 13.40
N CYS A 140 -8.63 8.17 13.25
CA CYS A 140 -7.67 8.33 12.17
C CYS A 140 -7.55 7.06 11.31
N TRP A 141 -7.09 7.22 10.07
CA TRP A 141 -6.82 6.09 9.16
C TRP A 141 -5.81 5.10 9.75
N GLU A 142 -4.81 5.58 10.49
CA GLU A 142 -3.82 4.78 11.20
C GLU A 142 -4.42 3.93 12.33
N ASP A 143 -5.62 4.26 12.82
CA ASP A 143 -6.29 3.49 13.88
C ASP A 143 -7.03 2.26 13.32
N LEU A 144 -7.07 2.09 11.98
CA LEU A 144 -7.54 0.87 11.32
C LEU A 144 -6.57 -0.30 11.49
N ASN A 145 -5.34 -0.04 11.91
CA ASN A 145 -4.35 -1.06 12.24
C ASN A 145 -4.91 -2.03 13.28
N GLY A 146 -4.79 -3.33 13.02
CA GLY A 146 -5.30 -4.38 13.92
C GLY A 146 -6.83 -4.58 13.88
N LYS A 147 -7.62 -3.61 13.41
CA LYS A 147 -9.09 -3.69 13.32
C LYS A 147 -9.54 -4.12 11.92
N TRP A 148 -9.00 -3.47 10.89
CA TRP A 148 -9.27 -3.84 9.50
C TRP A 148 -8.36 -4.97 9.03
N ALA A 149 -7.05 -4.72 8.91
CA ALA A 149 -6.09 -5.70 8.37
C ALA A 149 -5.83 -6.92 9.28
N GLY A 150 -6.46 -6.98 10.46
CA GLY A 150 -6.29 -8.04 11.44
C GLY A 150 -5.05 -7.86 12.34
N PRO A 151 -4.92 -8.67 13.40
CA PRO A 151 -3.82 -8.56 14.36
C PRO A 151 -2.44 -8.75 13.72
N GLY A 152 -1.46 -7.91 14.09
CA GLY A 152 -0.08 -7.96 13.58
C GLY A 152 0.22 -7.03 12.39
N TYR A 153 -0.80 -6.39 11.81
CA TYR A 153 -0.62 -5.37 10.76
C TYR A 153 -0.56 -3.97 11.37
N HIS A 154 0.66 -3.53 11.68
CA HIS A 154 0.93 -2.24 12.36
C HIS A 154 1.14 -1.05 11.42
N ARG A 155 1.19 -1.29 10.11
CA ARG A 155 1.44 -0.25 9.09
C ARG A 155 0.32 -0.08 8.07
N TYR A 156 -0.78 -0.80 8.22
CA TYR A 156 -1.87 -0.81 7.25
C TYR A 156 -2.42 0.61 7.00
N GLY A 157 -2.79 1.33 8.06
CA GLY A 157 -3.30 2.69 7.91
C GLY A 157 -2.23 3.66 7.38
N GLN A 158 -0.97 3.50 7.79
CA GLN A 158 0.15 4.29 7.30
C GLN A 158 0.39 4.06 5.80
N ASP A 159 0.24 2.83 5.31
CA ASP A 159 0.38 2.50 3.89
C ASP A 159 -0.73 3.16 3.06
N ILE A 160 -1.97 3.19 3.57
CA ILE A 160 -3.10 3.89 2.95
C ILE A 160 -2.84 5.39 2.89
N VAL A 161 -2.44 5.99 4.01
CA VAL A 161 -2.12 7.43 4.09
C VAL A 161 -0.95 7.76 3.15
N SER A 162 0.06 6.91 3.06
CA SER A 162 1.19 7.08 2.14
C SER A 162 0.76 7.02 0.67
N LEU A 163 -0.18 6.12 0.34
CA LEU A 163 -0.77 6.04 -0.99
C LEU A 163 -1.56 7.31 -1.33
N TRP A 164 -2.37 7.81 -0.40
CA TRP A 164 -3.13 9.05 -0.56
C TRP A 164 -2.21 10.28 -0.71
N ARG A 165 -1.14 10.39 0.09
CA ARG A 165 -0.12 11.45 -0.07
C ARG A 165 0.55 11.39 -1.45
N SER A 166 0.96 10.19 -1.86
CA SER A 166 1.54 9.99 -3.19
C SER A 166 0.57 10.39 -4.30
N MET A 167 -0.73 10.09 -4.14
CA MET A 167 -1.79 10.47 -5.08
C MET A 167 -2.01 11.98 -5.15
N THR A 168 -2.02 12.65 -4.00
CA THR A 168 -2.24 14.11 -3.91
C THR A 168 -1.04 14.90 -4.43
N GLU A 169 0.18 14.47 -4.14
CA GLU A 169 1.42 15.13 -4.57
C GLU A 169 1.80 14.84 -6.04
N TRP A 170 1.19 13.82 -6.65
CA TRP A 170 1.53 13.44 -8.02
C TRP A 170 1.22 14.56 -9.02
N LYS A 171 2.24 14.92 -9.83
CA LYS A 171 2.19 16.03 -10.79
C LYS A 171 1.81 15.61 -12.22
N GLY A 172 1.41 14.36 -12.45
CA GLY A 172 1.05 13.90 -13.80
C GLY A 172 2.20 13.31 -14.61
N GLU A 173 3.46 13.56 -14.24
CA GLU A 173 4.64 13.06 -14.94
C GLU A 173 5.02 11.66 -14.41
N GLY A 174 5.14 10.69 -15.31
CA GLY A 174 5.51 9.31 -14.99
C GLY A 174 5.09 8.35 -16.09
N GLU A 175 6.05 7.91 -16.90
CA GLU A 175 5.88 6.88 -17.93
C GLU A 175 5.20 5.63 -17.34
N VAL A 176 4.13 5.20 -18.00
CA VAL A 176 3.48 3.93 -17.74
C VAL A 176 4.27 2.88 -18.52
N ASP A 177 5.12 2.12 -17.85
CA ASP A 177 5.83 1.01 -18.49
C ASP A 177 4.85 -0.17 -18.67
N MET A 178 4.00 -0.04 -19.70
CA MET A 178 3.05 -1.05 -20.15
C MET A 178 3.82 -2.08 -20.96
N ASN A 179 4.33 -3.12 -20.32
CA ASN A 179 4.82 -4.26 -21.07
C ASN A 179 3.64 -5.06 -21.63
N ARG A 180 3.23 -4.66 -22.82
CA ARG A 180 2.18 -5.20 -23.65
C ARG A 180 2.80 -6.31 -24.51
N SER A 181 2.49 -7.57 -24.20
CA SER A 181 2.71 -8.67 -25.14
C SER A 181 1.51 -9.60 -25.12
N SER A 182 0.51 -9.23 -25.92
CA SER A 182 -0.49 -10.12 -26.48
C SER A 182 -0.01 -10.60 -27.86
N GLY A 183 -0.04 -11.92 -28.07
CA GLY A 183 0.33 -12.65 -29.30
C GLY A 183 1.30 -13.78 -28.94
N GLU A 184 1.06 -15.07 -29.17
CA GLU A 184 0.11 -15.79 -30.02
C GLU A 184 -0.15 -17.18 -29.40
N GLU A 185 -1.34 -17.76 -29.66
CA GLU A 185 -1.67 -19.16 -29.40
C GLU A 185 -0.93 -20.09 -30.38
N GLN A 186 -0.41 -21.23 -29.89
CA GLN A 186 -0.60 -22.53 -30.55
C GLN A 186 -0.19 -23.72 -29.65
N ASP A 187 -1.22 -24.47 -29.25
CA ASP A 187 -1.36 -25.94 -29.27
C ASP A 187 -0.16 -26.86 -28.97
N ARG A 188 -0.25 -27.62 -27.87
CA ARG A 188 -0.29 -29.11 -27.84
C ARG A 188 -0.01 -29.69 -26.44
N GLY A 189 -0.84 -30.66 -26.03
CA GLY A 189 -0.35 -31.89 -25.38
C GLY A 189 -0.47 -32.05 -23.86
N GLN A 190 -1.59 -32.64 -23.45
CA GLN A 190 -1.83 -33.66 -22.41
C GLN A 190 -0.70 -34.19 -21.48
N PHE A 191 -1.09 -34.42 -20.21
CA PHE A 191 -0.44 -35.15 -19.08
C PHE A 191 0.87 -34.53 -18.53
N ASP A 192 1.13 -34.38 -17.23
CA ASP A 192 0.94 -35.31 -16.12
C ASP A 192 1.05 -34.60 -14.76
N THR A 193 0.64 -35.33 -13.72
CA THR A 193 0.56 -34.96 -12.31
C THR A 193 1.92 -34.72 -11.60
N ALA A 194 1.85 -33.93 -10.53
CA ALA A 194 2.78 -33.87 -9.38
C ALA A 194 4.24 -33.42 -9.58
N ARG A 195 4.55 -32.18 -9.16
CA ARG A 195 5.56 -31.83 -8.13
C ARG A 195 5.74 -30.31 -8.03
N GLY A 196 5.77 -29.82 -6.80
CA GLY A 196 5.92 -28.40 -6.49
C GLY A 196 7.18 -27.78 -7.08
N ARG A 197 7.07 -26.50 -7.44
CA ARG A 197 8.22 -25.61 -7.64
C ARG A 197 7.80 -24.17 -7.35
N ASN A 198 8.42 -23.63 -6.31
CA ASN A 198 8.60 -22.20 -6.06
C ASN A 198 8.83 -21.45 -7.38
N ARG A 199 7.97 -20.48 -7.68
CA ARG A 199 8.31 -19.40 -8.61
C ARG A 199 8.57 -18.17 -7.76
N GLY A 200 9.85 -17.90 -7.51
CA GLY A 200 10.30 -16.67 -6.86
C GLY A 200 9.98 -15.43 -7.71
N PRO A 201 10.06 -14.23 -7.12
CA PRO A 201 9.77 -12.98 -7.82
C PRO A 201 10.83 -12.74 -8.92
N LYS A 202 10.40 -12.21 -10.06
CA LYS A 202 11.30 -11.68 -11.09
C LYS A 202 12.05 -10.48 -10.49
N GLY A 203 13.37 -10.57 -10.44
CA GLY A 203 14.19 -9.56 -9.81
C GLY A 203 14.07 -8.19 -10.46
N SER A 204 14.05 -7.16 -9.63
CA SER A 204 14.16 -5.79 -10.13
C SER A 204 15.50 -5.64 -10.86
N ALA A 205 15.50 -5.06 -12.06
CA ALA A 205 16.73 -4.86 -12.85
C ALA A 205 17.82 -4.12 -12.04
N TYR A 206 17.38 -3.26 -11.12
CA TYR A 206 18.21 -2.58 -10.13
C TYR A 206 18.93 -3.59 -9.23
N GLY A 207 18.21 -4.43 -8.47
CA GLY A 207 18.81 -5.38 -7.51
C GLY A 207 19.83 -6.34 -8.14
N VAL A 208 19.65 -6.71 -9.41
CA VAL A 208 20.59 -7.57 -10.15
C VAL A 208 21.91 -6.83 -10.43
N GLU A 209 21.88 -5.55 -10.76
CA GLU A 209 23.06 -4.74 -11.03
C GLU A 209 23.91 -4.54 -9.77
N GLN A 210 23.29 -4.20 -8.63
CA GLN A 210 24.05 -4.06 -7.38
C GLN A 210 24.61 -5.40 -6.88
N MET A 211 23.88 -6.50 -7.10
CA MET A 211 24.36 -7.84 -6.73
C MET A 211 25.58 -8.22 -7.56
N LYS A 212 25.59 -7.90 -8.86
CA LYS A 212 26.74 -8.13 -9.74
C LYS A 212 27.96 -7.32 -9.29
N TRP A 213 27.77 -6.04 -8.96
CA TRP A 213 28.84 -5.21 -8.42
C TRP A 213 29.40 -5.77 -7.10
N LEU A 214 28.54 -6.18 -6.15
CA LEU A 214 28.99 -6.80 -4.90
C LEU A 214 29.76 -8.11 -5.13
N GLN A 215 29.39 -8.87 -6.16
CA GLN A 215 30.09 -10.08 -6.58
C GLN A 215 31.47 -9.77 -7.16
N GLU A 216 31.59 -8.76 -8.01
CA GLU A 216 32.87 -8.28 -8.56
C GLU A 216 33.81 -7.80 -7.45
N GLN A 217 33.27 -7.15 -6.42
CA GLN A 217 34.01 -6.78 -5.22
C GLN A 217 34.29 -7.97 -4.28
N GLN A 218 33.78 -9.17 -4.58
CA GLN A 218 33.85 -10.38 -3.75
C GLN A 218 33.37 -10.16 -2.31
N LEU A 219 32.36 -9.30 -2.13
CA LEU A 219 31.80 -8.96 -0.82
C LEU A 219 30.58 -9.83 -0.46
N LEU A 220 30.10 -10.66 -1.39
CA LEU A 220 28.96 -11.53 -1.15
C LEU A 220 29.33 -12.77 -0.32
N PRO A 221 28.49 -13.15 0.65
CA PRO A 221 28.65 -14.42 1.36
C PRO A 221 28.34 -15.61 0.43
N PHE A 222 28.86 -16.80 0.75
CA PHE A 222 28.54 -18.04 0.03
C PHE A 222 27.52 -18.89 0.80
N PRO A 223 26.41 -19.33 0.18
CA PRO A 223 25.98 -18.99 -1.18
C PRO A 223 25.46 -17.55 -1.29
N ALA A 224 25.61 -16.96 -2.48
CA ALA A 224 25.19 -15.59 -2.74
C ALA A 224 23.68 -15.41 -2.43
N PRO A 225 23.29 -14.35 -1.69
CA PRO A 225 21.90 -14.10 -1.38
C PRO A 225 21.12 -13.72 -2.64
N GLN A 226 19.81 -14.01 -2.64
CA GLN A 226 18.92 -13.61 -3.71
C GLN A 226 18.84 -12.08 -3.81
N PRO A 227 18.86 -11.47 -5.01
CA PRO A 227 18.83 -10.02 -5.22
C PRO A 227 17.68 -9.29 -4.50
N ASP A 228 16.50 -9.91 -4.43
CA ASP A 228 15.32 -9.30 -3.82
C ASP A 228 15.09 -9.69 -2.35
N ARG A 229 16.10 -10.29 -1.70
CA ARG A 229 16.04 -10.63 -0.27
C ARG A 229 16.32 -9.39 0.57
N ASN A 230 15.44 -9.09 1.52
CA ASN A 230 15.70 -8.08 2.54
C ASN A 230 16.97 -8.42 3.35
N VAL A 231 17.90 -7.46 3.41
CA VAL A 231 19.16 -7.57 4.17
C VAL A 231 18.92 -7.09 5.60
N THR A 232 19.47 -7.81 6.59
CA THR A 232 19.43 -7.36 7.99
C THR A 232 20.56 -6.38 8.30
N TRP A 233 20.37 -5.51 9.30
CA TRP A 233 21.43 -4.59 9.76
C TRP A 233 22.71 -5.31 10.21
N ALA A 234 22.58 -6.53 10.75
CA ALA A 234 23.72 -7.34 11.13
C ALA A 234 24.54 -7.80 9.92
N GLU A 235 23.87 -8.22 8.84
CA GLU A 235 24.51 -8.63 7.58
C GLU A 235 25.17 -7.44 6.87
N LEU A 236 24.50 -6.28 6.84
CA LEU A 236 25.08 -5.04 6.30
C LEU A 236 26.33 -4.62 7.10
N ALA A 237 26.28 -4.66 8.43
CA ALA A 237 27.42 -4.33 9.27
C ALA A 237 28.60 -5.30 9.08
N ALA A 238 28.33 -6.58 8.82
CA ALA A 238 29.37 -7.56 8.50
C ALA A 238 30.05 -7.27 7.16
N LEU A 239 29.27 -6.87 6.15
CA LEU A 239 29.79 -6.47 4.83
C LEU A 239 30.66 -5.21 4.90
N LEU A 240 30.24 -4.20 5.67
CA LEU A 240 31.04 -2.98 5.85
C LEU A 240 32.37 -3.27 6.56
N ARG A 241 32.39 -4.19 7.54
CA ARG A 241 33.64 -4.61 8.21
C ARG A 241 34.58 -5.38 7.29
N SER A 242 34.06 -6.24 6.41
CA SER A 242 34.91 -6.97 5.46
C SER A 242 35.54 -6.03 4.43
N TRP A 243 34.80 -5.01 4.00
CA TRP A 243 35.32 -3.96 3.14
C TRP A 243 36.47 -3.18 3.79
N ASP A 244 36.27 -2.70 5.02
CA ASP A 244 37.24 -1.86 5.73
C ASP A 244 38.55 -2.61 6.00
N ASN A 245 38.44 -3.89 6.39
CA ASN A 245 39.60 -4.77 6.55
C ASN A 245 40.36 -5.00 5.23
N ARG A 246 39.65 -5.13 4.10
CA ARG A 246 40.27 -5.33 2.79
C ARG A 246 41.00 -4.07 2.31
N SER A 247 40.43 -2.89 2.56
CA SER A 247 41.05 -1.60 2.27
C SER A 247 42.32 -1.38 3.10
N SER A 248 42.29 -1.83 4.36
CA SER A 248 43.45 -1.79 5.26
C SER A 248 44.57 -2.74 4.84
N ILE A 249 44.24 -3.94 4.33
CA ILE A 249 45.23 -4.91 3.82
C ILE A 249 45.88 -4.41 2.53
N ALA A 250 45.09 -3.86 1.59
CA ALA A 250 45.62 -3.28 0.35
C ALA A 250 46.61 -2.13 0.62
N ALA A 251 46.30 -1.28 1.61
CA ALA A 251 47.18 -0.19 2.02
C ALA A 251 48.50 -0.66 2.68
N LEU A 252 48.51 -1.86 3.29
CA LEU A 252 49.70 -2.46 3.89
C LEU A 252 50.59 -3.15 2.84
N GLU A 253 50.01 -3.72 1.79
CA GLU A 253 50.74 -4.35 0.69
C GLU A 253 51.45 -3.29 -0.20
N GLU A 254 50.81 -2.15 -0.46
CA GLU A 254 51.44 -1.04 -1.19
C GLU A 254 52.65 -0.45 -0.45
N LYS A 255 52.59 -0.36 0.90
CA LYS A 255 53.74 0.08 1.72
C LYS A 255 54.91 -0.91 1.71
N LYS A 256 54.65 -2.20 1.54
CA LYS A 256 55.69 -3.26 1.49
C LYS A 256 56.42 -3.33 0.15
N ILE A 257 55.82 -2.84 -0.93
CA ILE A 257 56.41 -2.83 -2.27
C ILE A 257 57.26 -1.56 -2.51
N SER A 258 57.08 -0.54 -1.67
CA SER A 258 57.80 0.75 -1.73
C SER A 258 58.92 0.90 -0.68
N SER A 259 59.28 -0.19 0.01
CA SER A 259 60.43 -0.28 0.95
C SER A 259 61.44 -1.31 0.45
#